data_AF-A0A3C0GMG2-F1
#
_entry.id   AF-A0A3C0GMG2-F1
#
_cell.length_a   1.000
_cell.length_b   1.000
_cell.length_c   1.000
_cell.angle_alpha   90.00
_cell.angle_beta   90.00
_cell.angle_gamma   90.00
#
_symmetry.space_group_name_H-M   'P 1'
#
loop_
_entity.id
_entity.type
_entity.pdbx_description
1 polymer ?
#
loop_
_entity_poly.entity_id
_entity_poly.type
_entity_poly.pdbx_seq_one_letter_code
_entity_poly.pdbx_strand_id
1 'polypeptide(L)'
;MAHPDYRPRRMRHDEFSRRLMRENTLTTDDLIYPVFVHELAGRAPVASMPGVERLSIDELLKVAEEALELGIPVIDLFPVIDPAGKSLDAAAAWDENGLAQRAIRALKSRFPELGVMTDVALDPYTTHGQDGIIDDSGYVLND
;
A
#
# COMPACT_ATOMS: atom_id res chain seq x y z
N MET A 1 -41.30 4.69 19.22
CA MET A 1 -42.07 5.85 18.69
C MET A 1 -42.54 5.48 17.28
N ALA A 2 -43.81 5.71 16.92
CA ALA A 2 -44.40 5.21 15.67
C ALA A 2 -44.62 6.34 14.65
N HIS A 3 -44.79 5.98 13.38
CA HIS A 3 -45.29 6.91 12.37
C HIS A 3 -46.76 7.27 12.70
N PRO A 4 -47.20 8.54 12.59
CA PRO A 4 -46.56 9.70 11.96
C PRO A 4 -45.70 10.59 12.87
N ASP A 5 -45.66 10.31 14.18
CA ASP A 5 -44.96 11.16 15.16
C ASP A 5 -43.45 11.06 14.97
N TYR A 6 -42.94 9.86 14.69
CA TYR A 6 -41.56 9.62 14.31
C TYR A 6 -41.42 9.48 12.79
N ARG A 7 -40.75 10.45 12.16
CA ARG A 7 -40.43 10.44 10.73
C ARG A 7 -38.92 10.60 10.55
N PRO A 8 -38.18 9.50 10.35
CA PRO A 8 -36.71 9.56 10.23
C PRO A 8 -36.26 10.36 9.00
N ARG A 9 -37.15 10.58 8.02
CA ARG A 9 -36.89 11.44 6.86
C ARG A 9 -36.70 12.92 7.22
N ARG A 10 -37.19 13.40 8.37
CA ARG A 10 -37.02 14.81 8.79
C ARG A 10 -35.53 15.18 8.87
N MET A 11 -34.71 14.32 9.47
CA MET A 11 -33.26 14.51 9.59
C MET A 11 -32.49 14.33 8.26
N ARG A 12 -33.18 13.96 7.18
CA ARG A 12 -32.59 13.72 5.87
C ARG A 12 -33.02 14.76 4.83
N HIS A 13 -33.87 15.71 5.19
CA HIS A 13 -34.49 16.65 4.26
C HIS A 13 -33.45 17.63 3.70
N ASP A 14 -32.77 18.34 4.58
CA ASP A 14 -31.86 19.43 4.22
C ASP A 14 -30.39 19.01 4.38
N GLU A 15 -29.50 19.65 3.62
CA GLU A 15 -28.06 19.39 3.70
C GLU A 15 -27.51 19.67 5.11
N PHE A 16 -27.91 20.78 5.73
CA PHE A 16 -27.44 21.14 7.07
C PHE A 16 -27.88 20.12 8.14
N SER A 17 -29.10 19.56 8.03
CA SER A 17 -29.60 18.58 9.00
C SER A 17 -28.89 17.23 8.84
N ARG A 18 -28.59 16.84 7.60
CA ARG A 18 -27.74 15.65 7.34
C ARG A 18 -26.32 15.83 7.87
N ARG A 19 -25.74 17.03 7.78
CA ARG A 19 -24.41 17.33 8.35
C ARG A 19 -24.39 17.27 9.87
N LEU A 20 -25.39 17.82 10.56
CA LEU A 20 -25.48 17.77 12.02
C LEU A 20 -25.63 16.35 12.58
N MET A 21 -26.23 15.45 11.80
CA MET A 21 -26.53 14.08 12.22
C MET A 21 -25.55 13.04 11.67
N ARG A 22 -24.52 13.45 10.93
CA ARG A 22 -23.56 12.52 10.34
C ARG A 22 -22.69 11.90 11.42
N GLU A 23 -22.74 10.57 11.53
CA GLU A 23 -22.01 9.82 12.57
C GLU A 23 -20.53 9.58 12.22
N ASN A 24 -20.19 9.51 10.93
CA ASN A 24 -18.84 9.21 10.45
C ASN A 24 -18.42 10.19 9.36
N THR A 25 -17.15 10.58 9.37
CA THR A 25 -16.53 11.39 8.31
C THR A 25 -15.21 10.72 7.94
N LEU A 26 -15.01 10.49 6.64
CA LEU A 26 -13.74 10.07 6.11
C LEU A 26 -12.90 11.31 5.78
N THR A 27 -11.63 11.27 6.17
CA THR A 27 -10.62 12.30 5.95
C THR A 27 -9.37 11.65 5.36
N THR A 28 -8.41 12.47 4.93
CA THR A 28 -7.13 11.96 4.41
C THR A 28 -6.28 11.30 5.50
N ASP A 29 -6.49 11.67 6.76
CA ASP A 29 -5.84 11.06 7.93
C ASP A 29 -6.20 9.57 8.10
N ASP A 30 -7.29 9.11 7.46
CA ASP A 30 -7.75 7.73 7.49
C ASP A 30 -7.15 6.86 6.37
N LEU A 31 -6.32 7.43 5.49
CA LEU A 31 -5.85 6.77 4.27
C LEU A 31 -4.40 6.26 4.39
N ILE A 32 -4.19 5.04 3.93
CA ILE A 32 -2.86 4.47 3.63
C ILE A 32 -2.85 4.21 2.12
N TYR A 33 -1.76 4.58 1.44
CA TYR A 33 -1.65 4.43 0.00
C TYR A 33 -0.66 3.33 -0.42
N PRO A 34 -1.16 2.16 -0.87
CA PRO A 34 -0.32 1.09 -1.40
C PRO A 34 0.32 1.48 -2.74
N VAL A 35 1.61 1.21 -2.88
CA VAL A 35 2.36 1.45 -4.12
C VAL A 35 3.24 0.27 -4.48
N PHE A 36 3.36 0.02 -5.79
CA PHE A 36 4.24 -1.02 -6.33
C PHE A 36 5.56 -0.40 -6.79
N VAL A 37 6.68 -0.89 -6.27
CA VAL A 37 8.01 -0.39 -6.65
C VAL A 37 8.78 -1.45 -7.44
N HIS A 38 9.55 -1.07 -8.46
CA HIS A 38 10.37 -1.98 -9.27
C HIS A 38 11.75 -1.38 -9.62
N GLU A 39 12.63 -2.21 -10.18
CA GLU A 39 13.99 -1.85 -10.61
C GLU A 39 14.04 -1.08 -11.94
N LEU A 40 13.09 -1.35 -12.87
CA LEU A 40 13.08 -0.70 -14.19
C LEU A 40 12.92 0.83 -14.05
N ALA A 41 13.48 1.58 -15.00
CA ALA A 41 13.34 3.03 -15.02
C ALA A 41 11.90 3.48 -15.38
N GLY A 42 11.43 4.54 -14.74
CA GLY A 42 10.14 5.16 -15.04
C GLY A 42 8.95 4.42 -14.41
N ARG A 43 7.83 4.42 -15.14
CA ARG A 43 6.55 3.84 -14.69
C ARG A 43 6.09 2.74 -15.64
N ALA A 44 5.41 1.73 -15.10
CA ALA A 44 4.82 0.66 -15.89
C ALA A 44 3.38 0.38 -15.46
N PRO A 45 2.41 0.30 -16.38
CA PRO A 45 1.01 0.08 -16.02
C PRO A 45 0.79 -1.35 -15.48
N VAL A 46 -0.13 -1.48 -14.52
CA VAL A 46 -0.65 -2.79 -14.08
C VAL A 46 -1.92 -3.09 -14.88
N ALA A 47 -1.85 -4.02 -15.83
CA ALA A 47 -2.93 -4.27 -16.80
C ALA A 47 -4.30 -4.58 -16.17
N SER A 48 -4.32 -5.30 -15.04
CA SER A 48 -5.53 -5.64 -14.30
C SER A 48 -6.03 -4.55 -13.35
N MET A 49 -5.25 -3.48 -13.15
CA MET A 49 -5.56 -2.39 -12.23
C MET A 49 -5.43 -1.04 -12.96
N PRO A 50 -6.43 -0.65 -13.78
CA PRO A 50 -6.41 0.61 -14.51
C PRO A 50 -6.21 1.81 -13.58
N GLY A 51 -5.28 2.69 -13.92
CA GLY A 51 -4.88 3.84 -13.09
C GLY A 51 -3.80 3.54 -12.05
N VAL A 52 -3.38 2.28 -11.93
CA VAL A 52 -2.28 1.87 -11.04
C VAL A 52 -1.04 1.53 -11.86
N GLU A 53 0.09 2.04 -11.39
CA GLU A 53 1.39 1.88 -12.02
C GLU A 53 2.37 1.26 -11.01
N ARG A 54 3.33 0.52 -11.54
CA ARG A 54 4.56 0.18 -10.85
C ARG A 54 5.55 1.33 -11.10
N LEU A 55 6.33 1.68 -10.09
CA LEU A 55 7.20 2.86 -10.08
C LEU A 55 8.66 2.46 -9.87
N SER A 56 9.59 3.12 -10.57
CA SER A 56 10.97 3.19 -10.12
C SER A 56 11.06 3.97 -8.80
N ILE A 57 12.18 3.86 -8.07
CA ILE A 57 12.38 4.64 -6.83
C ILE A 57 12.28 6.16 -7.11
N ASP A 58 12.81 6.63 -8.24
CA ASP A 58 12.72 8.05 -8.60
C ASP A 58 11.28 8.52 -8.84
N GLU A 59 10.43 7.68 -9.46
CA GLU A 59 9.02 7.99 -9.66
C GLU A 59 8.21 7.85 -8.37
N LEU A 60 8.57 6.90 -7.51
CA LEU A 60 7.99 6.73 -6.17
C LEU A 60 8.18 8.01 -5.33
N LEU A 61 9.34 8.67 -5.39
CA LEU A 61 9.56 9.91 -4.66
C LEU A 61 8.63 11.05 -5.11
N LYS A 62 8.28 11.11 -6.40
CA LYS A 62 7.31 12.10 -6.92
C LYS A 62 5.89 11.79 -6.46
N VAL A 63 5.52 10.51 -6.47
CA VAL A 63 4.21 10.06 -5.96
C VAL A 63 4.09 10.29 -4.45
N ALA A 64 5.17 10.13 -3.69
CA ALA A 64 5.22 10.43 -2.27
C ALA A 64 5.06 11.93 -1.97
N GLU A 65 5.65 12.80 -2.80
CA GLU A 65 5.45 14.25 -2.72
C GLU A 65 3.98 14.62 -2.93
N GLU A 66 3.35 14.09 -3.98
CA GLU A 66 1.93 14.31 -4.26
C GLU A 66 1.02 13.77 -3.14
N ALA A 67 1.33 12.59 -2.59
CA ALA A 67 0.58 12.02 -1.48
C ALA A 67 0.60 12.94 -0.24
N LEU A 68 1.77 13.50 0.11
CA LEU A 68 1.88 14.46 1.21
C LEU A 68 1.16 15.78 0.93
N GLU A 69 1.25 16.31 -0.30
CA GLU A 69 0.51 17.52 -0.72
C GLU A 69 -1.00 17.33 -0.59
N LEU A 70 -1.50 16.10 -0.83
CA LEU A 70 -2.89 15.71 -0.66
C LEU A 70 -3.27 15.36 0.78
N GLY A 71 -2.31 15.33 1.71
CA GLY A 71 -2.53 15.03 3.13
C GLY A 71 -2.62 13.54 3.47
N ILE A 72 -2.14 12.63 2.61
CA ILE A 72 -2.07 11.19 2.89
C ILE A 72 -0.87 10.92 3.82
N PRO A 73 -1.07 10.34 5.01
CA PRO A 73 -0.02 10.22 6.02
C PRO A 73 0.95 9.05 5.80
N VAL A 74 0.54 7.99 5.07
CA VAL A 74 1.29 6.73 4.98
C VAL A 74 1.29 6.17 3.55
N ILE A 75 2.46 5.73 3.10
CA ILE A 75 2.62 4.84 1.94
C ILE A 75 2.91 3.41 2.42
N ASP A 76 2.26 2.43 1.80
CA ASP A 76 2.52 1.00 2.00
C ASP A 76 3.25 0.42 0.78
N LEU A 77 4.43 -0.16 1.01
CA LEU A 77 5.38 -0.52 -0.05
C LEU A 77 5.30 -2.00 -0.42
N PHE A 78 5.02 -2.27 -1.70
CA PHE A 78 5.07 -3.60 -2.29
C PHE A 78 6.15 -3.70 -3.37
N PRO A 79 7.28 -4.39 -3.10
CA PRO A 79 8.35 -4.55 -4.08
C PRO A 79 7.97 -5.59 -5.15
N VAL A 80 8.19 -5.24 -6.41
CA VAL A 80 8.03 -6.12 -7.58
C VAL A 80 9.41 -6.62 -7.97
N ILE A 81 9.80 -7.75 -7.38
CA ILE A 81 11.11 -8.37 -7.59
C ILE A 81 11.17 -9.04 -8.95
N ASP A 82 12.25 -8.79 -9.69
CA ASP A 82 12.53 -9.47 -10.95
C ASP A 82 12.60 -10.99 -10.73
N PRO A 83 12.03 -11.83 -11.62
CA PRO A 83 12.08 -13.28 -11.46
C PRO A 83 13.48 -13.85 -11.24
N ALA A 84 14.53 -13.23 -11.79
CA ALA A 84 15.92 -13.65 -11.59
C ALA A 84 16.45 -13.36 -10.18
N GLY A 85 15.82 -12.44 -9.45
CA GLY A 85 16.11 -12.14 -8.05
C GLY A 85 15.35 -13.01 -7.05
N LYS A 86 14.46 -13.89 -7.52
CA LYS A 86 13.70 -14.81 -6.65
C LYS A 86 14.48 -16.10 -6.40
N SER A 87 14.36 -16.63 -5.19
CA SER A 87 15.07 -17.85 -4.75
C SER A 87 14.18 -18.74 -3.88
N LEU A 88 14.58 -19.99 -3.65
CA LEU A 88 13.85 -20.89 -2.74
C LEU A 88 13.98 -20.47 -1.28
N ASP A 89 15.09 -19.83 -0.92
CA ASP A 89 15.35 -19.32 0.42
C ASP A 89 14.86 -17.88 0.63
N ALA A 90 14.28 -17.23 -0.40
CA ALA A 90 13.78 -15.86 -0.34
C ALA A 90 14.81 -14.80 0.11
N ALA A 91 16.11 -15.02 -0.10
CA ALA A 91 17.18 -14.17 0.46
C ALA A 91 17.07 -12.66 0.13
N ALA A 92 16.44 -12.31 -0.99
CA ALA A 92 16.18 -10.93 -1.37
C ALA A 92 15.27 -10.17 -0.37
N ALA A 93 14.50 -10.87 0.48
CA ALA A 93 13.62 -10.28 1.48
C ALA A 93 14.39 -9.51 2.57
N TRP A 94 15.62 -9.92 2.88
CA TRP A 94 16.45 -9.33 3.93
C TRP A 94 17.79 -8.79 3.42
N ASP A 95 17.99 -8.68 2.11
CA ASP A 95 19.16 -8.01 1.55
C ASP A 95 19.15 -6.53 1.98
N GLU A 96 20.22 -6.08 2.64
CA GLU A 96 20.38 -4.67 3.04
C GLU A 96 20.32 -3.73 1.83
N ASN A 97 20.68 -4.20 0.64
CA ASN A 97 20.64 -3.49 -0.63
C ASN A 97 19.43 -3.85 -1.51
N GLY A 98 18.46 -4.59 -0.97
CA GLY A 98 17.23 -4.98 -1.63
C GLY A 98 16.35 -3.79 -2.01
N LEU A 99 15.42 -4.03 -2.94
CA LEU A 99 14.56 -3.00 -3.53
C LEU A 99 13.75 -2.25 -2.47
N ALA A 100 13.07 -2.98 -1.58
CA ALA A 100 12.27 -2.39 -0.51
C ALA A 100 13.14 -1.54 0.43
N GLN A 101 14.28 -2.07 0.86
CA GLN A 101 15.22 -1.40 1.77
C GLN A 101 15.75 -0.10 1.18
N ARG A 102 16.10 -0.09 -0.12
CA ARG A 102 16.52 1.13 -0.83
C ARG A 102 15.38 2.12 -0.99
N ALA A 103 14.17 1.67 -1.31
CA ALA A 103 13.00 2.52 -1.42
C ALA A 103 12.65 3.21 -0.09
N ILE A 104 12.68 2.46 1.02
CA ILE A 104 12.47 2.98 2.39
C ILE A 104 13.51 4.05 2.71
N ARG A 105 14.81 3.79 2.48
CA ARG A 105 15.87 4.77 2.74
C ARG A 105 15.69 6.03 1.90
N ALA A 106 15.34 5.89 0.62
CA ALA A 106 15.10 7.03 -0.26
C ALA A 106 13.91 7.88 0.24
N LEU A 107 12.79 7.25 0.57
CA LEU A 107 11.61 7.92 1.11
C LEU A 107 11.91 8.62 2.42
N LYS A 108 12.52 7.94 3.39
CA LYS A 108 12.82 8.53 4.70
C LYS A 108 13.88 9.63 4.65
N SER A 109 14.79 9.57 3.69
CA SER A 109 15.77 10.63 3.45
C SER A 109 15.09 11.90 2.92
N ARG A 110 14.13 11.77 2.00
CA ARG A 110 13.48 12.92 1.35
C ARG A 110 12.25 13.44 2.11
N PHE A 111 11.49 12.55 2.75
CA PHE A 111 10.26 12.82 3.47
C PHE A 111 10.28 12.18 4.88
N PRO A 112 11.04 12.78 5.83
CA PRO A 112 11.15 12.26 7.19
C PRO A 112 9.81 12.15 7.94
N GLU A 113 8.81 12.94 7.56
CA GLU A 113 7.45 12.98 8.11
C GLU A 113 6.52 11.89 7.57
N LEU A 114 6.76 11.38 6.35
CA LEU A 114 5.91 10.36 5.73
C LEU A 114 6.00 9.04 6.48
N GLY A 115 4.86 8.46 6.86
CA GLY A 115 4.80 7.09 7.33
C GLY A 115 5.13 6.11 6.20
N VAL A 116 6.03 5.16 6.46
CA VAL A 116 6.34 4.09 5.52
C VAL A 116 5.97 2.77 6.18
N MET A 117 4.94 2.12 5.65
CA MET A 117 4.54 0.77 6.00
C MET A 117 5.22 -0.19 5.03
N THR A 118 5.73 -1.31 5.56
CA THR A 118 6.48 -2.30 4.80
C THR A 118 5.76 -3.63 4.86
N ASP A 119 5.65 -4.29 3.72
CA ASP A 119 5.21 -5.66 3.64
C ASP A 119 6.30 -6.62 4.14
N VAL A 120 5.94 -7.52 5.05
CA VAL A 120 6.83 -8.54 5.64
C VAL A 120 6.27 -9.91 5.31
N ALA A 121 6.58 -10.36 4.09
CA ALA A 121 6.18 -11.65 3.53
C ALA A 121 7.22 -12.15 2.54
N LEU A 122 7.22 -13.45 2.22
CA LEU A 122 8.21 -14.04 1.30
C LEU A 122 7.70 -14.22 -0.14
N ASP A 123 6.41 -14.07 -0.43
CA ASP A 123 5.85 -14.31 -1.77
C ASP A 123 6.42 -13.43 -2.89
N PRO A 124 6.85 -12.17 -2.66
CA PRO A 124 7.52 -11.40 -3.70
C PRO A 124 8.89 -11.99 -4.05
N TYR A 125 9.50 -12.74 -3.13
CA TYR A 125 10.90 -13.17 -3.18
C TYR A 125 11.06 -14.67 -3.45
N THR A 126 10.03 -15.48 -3.23
CA THR A 126 10.08 -16.93 -3.49
C THR A 126 9.81 -17.25 -4.96
N THR A 127 10.52 -18.23 -5.52
CA THR A 127 10.29 -18.69 -6.91
C THR A 127 8.92 -19.33 -7.10
N HIS A 128 8.34 -19.89 -6.04
CA HIS A 128 7.02 -20.52 -6.04
C HIS A 128 5.88 -19.57 -5.67
N GLY A 129 6.18 -18.36 -5.15
CA GLY A 129 5.17 -17.36 -4.81
C GLY A 129 4.31 -17.71 -3.59
N GLN A 130 4.86 -18.48 -2.64
CA GLN A 130 4.24 -18.71 -1.33
C GLN A 130 4.90 -17.78 -0.31
N ASP A 131 4.17 -17.43 0.74
CA ASP A 131 4.57 -16.46 1.76
C ASP A 131 5.68 -16.99 2.71
N GLY A 132 6.02 -18.28 2.61
CA GLY A 132 7.02 -18.95 3.45
C GLY A 132 7.87 -19.96 2.68
N ILE A 133 8.85 -20.56 3.37
CA ILE A 133 9.73 -21.60 2.80
C ILE A 133 8.98 -22.93 2.71
N ILE A 134 9.16 -23.66 1.60
CA ILE A 134 8.51 -24.96 1.40
C ILE A 134 9.43 -26.14 1.72
N ASP A 135 8.85 -27.22 2.26
CA ASP A 135 9.51 -28.52 2.39
C ASP A 135 9.45 -29.35 1.10
N ASP A 136 10.04 -30.55 1.11
CA ASP A 136 10.06 -31.47 -0.03
C ASP A 136 8.66 -31.93 -0.49
N SER A 137 7.64 -31.81 0.37
CA SER A 137 6.25 -32.12 0.04
C SER A 137 5.50 -30.92 -0.56
N GLY A 138 6.11 -29.73 -0.55
CA GLY A 138 5.50 -28.47 -0.96
C GLY A 138 4.68 -27.79 0.14
N TYR A 139 4.81 -28.22 1.40
CA TYR A 139 4.15 -27.58 2.54
C TYR A 139 4.94 -26.35 2.99
N VAL A 140 4.26 -25.24 3.25
CA VAL A 140 4.87 -24.00 3.77
C VAL A 140 5.18 -24.19 5.25
N LEU A 141 6.48 -24.22 5.58
CA LEU A 141 6.99 -24.35 6.94
C LEU A 141 6.68 -23.09 7.76
N ASN A 142 6.34 -23.30 9.03
CA ASN A 142 5.97 -22.22 9.95
C ASN A 142 7.14 -21.70 10.80
N ASP A 143 7.98 -22.61 11.31
CA ASP A 143 9.18 -22.34 12.12
C ASP A 143 10.43 -22.72 11.31
#